data_AF-A0A920SFS6-F1
#
_entry.id   AF-A0A920SFS6-F1
#
_cell.length_a   1.000
_cell.length_b   1.000
_cell.length_c   1.000
_cell.angle_alpha   90.00
_cell.angle_beta   90.00
_cell.angle_gamma   90.00
#
_symmetry.space_group_name_H-M   'P 1'
#
loop_
_entity.id
_entity.type
_entity.pdbx_description
1 polymer ?
#
loop_
_entity_poly.entity_id
_entity_poly.type
_entity_poly.pdbx_seq_one_letter_code
_entity_poly.pdbx_strand_id
1 'polypeptide(L)' 'MAMNQRGCQHALRIVEGDGPRVFRALAEERVVCDWREPDVIRAPPVPLYNSFTDIDRFVDLLDGIV' A
#
# COMPACT_ATOMS: atom_id res chain seq x y z
N MET A 1 -1.68 -22.51 -5.32
CA MET A 1 -2.04 -22.29 -3.91
C MET A 1 -1.91 -20.79 -3.64
N ALA A 2 -2.87 -20.01 -3.17
CA ALA A 2 -4.28 -20.16 -2.86
C ALA A 2 -4.86 -18.73 -2.90
N MET A 3 -5.65 -18.38 -3.92
CA MET A 3 -6.39 -17.10 -3.91
C MET A 3 -7.39 -17.04 -2.75
N ASN A 4 -7.85 -18.21 -2.25
CA ASN A 4 -8.81 -18.35 -1.15
C ASN A 4 -8.21 -18.36 0.27
N GLN A 5 -6.91 -18.12 0.45
CA GLN A 5 -6.29 -18.13 1.79
C GLN A 5 -5.66 -16.78 2.18
N ARG A 6 -6.02 -15.69 1.49
CA ARG A 6 -5.53 -14.35 1.80
C ARG A 6 -6.68 -13.47 2.27
N GLY A 7 -6.46 -12.74 3.36
CA GLY A 7 -7.36 -11.67 3.78
C GLY A 7 -7.20 -10.43 2.91
N CYS A 8 -7.80 -9.31 3.33
CA CYS A 8 -7.68 -8.04 2.62
C CYS A 8 -6.30 -7.37 2.74
N GLN A 9 -5.44 -7.83 3.64
CA GLN A 9 -4.14 -7.20 3.86
C GLN A 9 -3.16 -7.54 2.73
N HIS A 10 -2.69 -6.52 2.02
CA HIS A 10 -1.63 -6.63 1.02
C HIS A 10 -0.33 -6.04 1.56
N ALA A 11 0.78 -6.72 1.30
CA ALA A 11 2.13 -6.28 1.64
C ALA A 11 2.88 -5.99 0.33
N LEU A 12 3.32 -4.74 0.18
CA LEU A 12 4.09 -4.25 -0.95
C LEU A 12 5.54 -4.12 -0.48
N ARG A 13 6.44 -4.85 -1.11
CA ARG A 13 7.86 -4.77 -0.82
C ARG A 13 8.52 -3.87 -1.86
N ILE A 14 9.21 -2.83 -1.40
CA ILE A 14 9.99 -1.93 -2.26
C ILE A 14 11.34 -2.60 -2.52
N VAL A 15 11.50 -3.20 -3.71
CA VAL A 15 12.70 -3.95 -4.07
C VAL A 15 13.84 -3.02 -4.50
N GLU A 16 13.49 -1.90 -5.14
CA GLU A 16 14.42 -0.90 -5.63
C GLU A 16 13.97 0.49 -5.15
N GLY A 17 14.90 1.33 -4.70
CA GLY A 17 14.63 2.68 -4.21
C GLY A 17 14.62 2.82 -2.68
N ASP A 18 14.17 3.98 -2.21
CA ASP A 18 14.10 4.36 -0.79
C ASP A 18 12.68 4.10 -0.25
N GLY A 19 12.48 2.93 0.35
CA GLY A 19 11.19 2.53 0.94
C GLY A 19 10.65 3.53 1.98
N PRO A 20 11.47 4.01 2.94
CA PRO A 20 11.07 5.09 3.84
C PRO A 20 10.59 6.36 3.14
N ARG A 21 11.22 6.77 2.03
CA ARG A 21 10.73 7.90 1.20
C ARG A 21 9.34 7.62 0.65
N VAL A 22 9.12 6.45 0.06
CA VAL A 22 7.80 6.06 -0.50
C VAL A 22 6.73 6.06 0.59
N PHE A 23 7.02 5.50 1.76
CA PHE A 23 6.10 5.48 2.90
C PHE A 23 5.73 6.89 3.39
N ARG A 24 6.72 7.79 3.49
CA ARG A 24 6.48 9.20 3.89
C ARG A 24 5.65 9.94 2.84
N ALA A 25 5.96 9.78 1.56
CA ALA A 25 5.21 10.40 0.48
C ALA A 25 3.73 9.96 0.46
N LEU A 26 3.46 8.67 0.69
CA LEU A 26 2.09 8.18 0.84
C LEU A 26 1.36 8.83 2.03
N ALA A 27 2.05 9.03 3.16
CA ALA A 27 1.48 9.69 4.32
C ALA A 27 1.16 11.18 4.06
N GLU A 28 2.00 11.88 3.29
CA GLU A 28 1.77 13.27 2.85
C GLU A 28 0.51 13.38 1.97
N GLU A 29 0.25 12.37 1.14
CA GLU A 29 -0.97 12.23 0.33
C GLU A 29 -2.17 11.67 1.12
N ARG A 30 -2.07 11.64 2.46
CA ARG A 30 -3.11 11.17 3.40
C ARG A 30 -3.47 9.69 3.25
N VAL A 31 -2.60 8.87 2.67
CA VAL A 31 -2.76 7.41 2.66
C VAL A 31 -2.28 6.85 3.99
N VAL A 32 -3.19 6.20 4.73
CA VAL A 32 -2.86 5.54 6.01
C VAL A 32 -2.48 4.09 5.74
N CYS A 33 -1.22 3.76 5.94
CA CYS A 33 -0.67 2.42 5.81
C CYS A 33 0.33 2.11 6.93
N ASP A 34 0.74 0.84 7.04
CA ASP A 34 1.67 0.38 8.08
C ASP A 34 3.07 0.09 7.49
N TRP A 35 4.11 0.61 8.15
CA TRP A 35 5.50 0.37 7.77
C TRP A 35 6.07 -0.84 8.50
N ARG A 36 6.78 -1.69 7.76
CA ARG A 36 7.50 -2.85 8.28
C ARG A 36 8.92 -2.85 7.74
N GLU A 37 9.86 -2.78 8.67
CA GLU A 37 11.27 -2.87 8.32
C GLU A 37 11.60 -4.18 7.58
N PRO A 38 12.54 -4.16 6.62
CA PRO A 38 13.30 -2.97 6.19
C PRO A 38 12.63 -2.14 5.08
N ASP A 39 11.68 -2.71 4.33
CA ASP A 39 11.27 -2.19 3.02
C ASP A 39 9.81 -2.53 2.65
N VAL A 40 8.96 -2.86 3.63
CA VAL A 40 7.60 -3.35 3.38
C VAL A 40 6.55 -2.34 3.85
N ILE A 41 5.62 -2.02 2.95
CA ILE A 41 4.41 -1.24 3.24
C ILE A 41 3.20 -2.17 3.24
N ARG A 42 2.42 -2.20 4.32
CA ARG A 42 1.16 -2.94 4.40
C ARG A 42 -0.02 -2.01 4.19
N ALA A 43 -0.81 -2.29 3.16
CA ALA A 43 -2.01 -1.55 2.80
C ALA A 43 -3.20 -2.52 2.71
N PRO A 44 -4.05 -2.60 3.74
CA PRO A 44 -5.28 -3.39 3.69
C PRO A 44 -6.47 -2.54 3.18
N PRO A 45 -6.96 -2.75 1.94
CA PRO A 45 -8.27 -2.25 1.53
C PRO A 45 -9.36 -3.03 2.27
N VAL A 46 -9.90 -2.47 3.34
CA VAL A 46 -10.94 -3.12 4.14
C VAL A 46 -12.29 -3.00 3.44
N PRO A 47 -12.93 -4.13 3.05
CA PRO A 47 -14.12 -4.10 2.19
C PRO A 47 -15.32 -3.35 2.75
N LEU A 48 -15.39 -3.18 4.08
CA LEU A 48 -16.51 -2.51 4.74
C LEU A 48 -16.55 -1.00 4.43
N TYR A 49 -15.39 -0.38 4.21
CA TYR A 49 -15.29 1.08 4.09
C TYR A 49 -14.32 1.57 3.01
N ASN A 50 -13.67 0.68 2.27
CA ASN A 50 -12.91 1.04 1.08
C ASN A 50 -13.66 0.63 -0.18
N SER A 51 -13.68 1.54 -1.15
CA SER A 51 -14.22 1.32 -2.49
C SER A 51 -13.12 0.91 -3.47
N PHE A 52 -13.52 0.37 -4.63
CA PHE A 52 -12.57 0.13 -5.73
C PHE A 52 -11.92 1.42 -6.23
N THR A 53 -12.62 2.56 -6.16
CA THR A 53 -12.06 3.88 -6.50
C THR A 53 -10.97 4.33 -5.53
N ASP A 54 -11.05 3.95 -4.25
CA ASP A 54 -9.97 4.26 -3.30
C ASP A 54 -8.70 3.44 -3.62
N ILE A 55 -8.88 2.20 -4.08
CA ILE A 55 -7.77 1.36 -4.54
C ILE A 55 -7.14 1.95 -5.80
N ASP A 56 -7.96 2.37 -6.77
CA ASP A 56 -7.50 3.01 -8.01
C ASP A 56 -6.66 4.26 -7.73
N ARG A 57 -7.19 5.17 -6.88
CA ARG A 57 -6.46 6.37 -6.42
C ARG A 57 -5.17 6.02 -5.71
N PHE A 58 -5.16 4.98 -4.86
CA PHE A 58 -3.94 4.53 -4.19
C PHE A 58 -2.89 4.07 -5.19
N VAL A 59 -3.29 3.35 -6.24
CA VAL A 59 -2.37 2.89 -7.29
C VAL A 59 -1.81 4.07 -8.08
N ASP A 60 -2.65 5.03 -8.49
CA ASP A 60 -2.20 6.23 -9.21
C ASP A 60 -1.21 7.07 -8.38
N LEU A 61 -1.50 7.26 -7.08
CA LEU A 61 -0.58 7.95 -6.17
C LEU A 61 0.73 7.21 -6.03
N LEU A 62 0.69 5.88 -5.90
CA LEU A 62 1.88 5.06 -5.78
C LEU A 62 2.74 5.16 -7.05
N ASP A 63 2.13 5.10 -8.24
CA ASP A 63 2.81 5.23 -9.54
C ASP A 63 3.49 6.60 -9.71
N GLY A 64 2.88 7.67 -9.18
CA GLY A 64 3.51 9.00 -9.18
C GLY A 64 4.69 9.16 -8.20
N ILE A 65 4.81 8.27 -7.20
CA ILE A 65 5.84 8.34 -6.15
C ILE A 65 7.07 7.49 -6.50
N VAL A 66 6.85 6.29 -7.06
CA VAL A 66 7.92 5.30 -7.36
C VAL A 66 8.61 5.61 -8.68
#